data_AF-A0AAV2YJI0-F1
#
_entry.id   AF-A0AAV2YJI0-F1
#
_cell.length_a   1.000
_cell.length_b   1.000
_cell.length_c   1.000
_cell.angle_alpha   90.00
_cell.angle_beta   90.00
_cell.angle_gamma   90.00
#
_symmetry.space_group_name_H-M   'P 1'
#
loop_
_entity.id
_entity.type
_entity.pdbx_description
1 polymer ?
#
loop_
_entity_poly.entity_id
_entity_poly.type
_entity_poly.pdbx_seq_one_letter_code
_entity_poly.pdbx_strand_id
1 'polypeptide(L)'
;MRGTTAAVSPSSQFCVQATTSWPDGSYNKAIRCITDNASPLEFLVELNAGSNATSTNATWIGNVSNNDLRFGVNNATRMILDTNGRLGIGTNSPVALLHVSGSNTYTVIPIGTNTYKYNVSNNTWTNNGGGPFSFSISAFFSSNIYVGASVYTSSDRRLKKNIKPIELSLDHYQKLNPVSYNYKIDSTAKLGLIAQDTLKNLEKVDEDDVEGFQYNIDYNQLAVLNCVAIKALIKKIEELEAKLSQLI
;
A
#
# COMPACT_ATOMS: atom_id res chain seq x y z
N MET A 1 -27.93 46.41 -20.96
CA MET A 1 -26.65 46.71 -20.27
C MET A 1 -26.83 46.42 -18.78
N ARG A 2 -26.26 45.32 -18.27
CA ARG A 2 -26.17 45.10 -16.82
C ARG A 2 -24.84 45.71 -16.36
N GLY A 3 -24.91 46.80 -15.60
CA GLY A 3 -23.74 47.37 -14.95
C GLY A 3 -23.49 46.69 -13.61
N THR A 4 -22.23 46.49 -13.27
CA THR A 4 -21.66 46.81 -11.95
C THR A 4 -20.13 46.83 -12.08
N THR A 5 -19.56 47.97 -11.70
CA THR A 5 -18.14 48.29 -11.60
C THR A 5 -17.38 47.36 -10.66
N ALA A 6 -16.19 46.91 -11.05
CA ALA A 6 -15.14 46.51 -10.12
C ALA A 6 -14.04 47.57 -10.17
N ALA A 7 -14.07 48.52 -9.24
CA ALA A 7 -12.95 49.43 -9.01
C ALA A 7 -11.94 48.71 -8.10
N VAL A 8 -10.70 48.54 -8.56
CA VAL A 8 -9.56 48.14 -7.73
C VAL A 8 -8.74 49.40 -7.45
N SER A 9 -8.69 49.84 -6.18
CA SER A 9 -7.85 50.97 -5.73
C SER A 9 -6.34 50.60 -5.78
N PRO A 10 -5.40 51.56 -5.66
CA PRO A 10 -3.96 51.27 -5.66
C PRO A 10 -3.48 50.45 -4.44
N SER A 11 -4.37 50.16 -3.49
CA SER A 11 -4.16 49.31 -2.30
C SER A 11 -4.88 47.95 -2.38
N SER A 12 -5.36 47.55 -3.56
CA SER A 12 -6.21 46.36 -3.72
C SER A 12 -5.52 45.04 -3.38
N GLN A 13 -5.98 44.37 -2.32
CA GLN A 13 -5.90 42.93 -2.21
C GLN A 13 -7.21 42.34 -2.75
N PHE A 14 -7.15 41.44 -3.74
CA PHE A 14 -8.31 40.65 -4.16
C PHE A 14 -8.77 39.78 -2.97
N CYS A 15 -9.96 40.05 -2.44
CA CYS A 15 -10.54 39.36 -1.29
C CYS A 15 -11.83 38.64 -1.70
N VAL A 16 -11.91 37.33 -1.45
CA VAL A 16 -13.12 36.52 -1.64
C VAL A 16 -13.72 36.22 -0.26
N GLN A 17 -14.86 36.81 0.04
CA GLN A 17 -15.57 36.64 1.32
C GLN A 17 -16.90 35.91 1.08
N ALA A 18 -16.96 34.63 1.48
CA ALA A 18 -18.16 33.82 1.41
C ALA A 18 -19.11 34.24 2.55
N THR A 19 -20.20 34.91 2.20
CA THR A 19 -21.24 35.36 3.14
C THR A 19 -22.43 34.42 3.07
N THR A 20 -23.31 34.42 4.09
CA THR A 20 -24.57 33.63 4.10
C THR A 20 -25.55 34.01 2.99
N SER A 21 -25.19 34.98 2.13
CA SER A 21 -25.96 35.48 1.00
C SER A 21 -25.82 34.62 -0.27
N TRP A 22 -24.89 33.65 -0.29
CA TRP A 22 -24.70 32.73 -1.42
C TRP A 22 -24.67 31.24 -1.00
N PRO A 23 -25.74 30.76 -0.34
CA PRO A 23 -25.77 29.41 0.21
C PRO A 23 -26.05 28.35 -0.86
N ASP A 24 -25.37 27.20 -0.75
CA ASP A 24 -25.75 25.90 -1.31
C ASP A 24 -25.88 24.91 -0.14
N GLY A 25 -27.08 24.76 0.38
CA GLY A 25 -27.31 24.07 1.66
C GLY A 25 -26.56 24.75 2.81
N SER A 26 -25.67 24.02 3.50
CA SER A 26 -24.87 24.50 4.64
C SER A 26 -23.53 25.16 4.24
N TYR A 27 -23.28 25.37 2.95
CA TYR A 27 -22.02 25.87 2.39
C TYR A 27 -22.22 27.22 1.73
N ASN A 28 -21.23 28.11 1.83
CA ASN A 28 -21.21 29.35 1.08
C ASN A 28 -20.29 29.20 -0.13
N LYS A 29 -20.80 29.51 -1.34
CA LYS A 29 -19.99 29.53 -2.57
C LYS A 29 -19.01 30.71 -2.50
N ALA A 30 -17.70 30.43 -2.53
CA ALA A 30 -16.66 31.44 -2.45
C ALA A 30 -16.18 31.87 -3.84
N ILE A 31 -15.89 30.92 -4.73
CA ILE A 31 -15.47 31.21 -6.11
C ILE A 31 -16.31 30.36 -7.05
N ARG A 32 -16.80 30.96 -8.14
CA ARG A 32 -17.56 30.29 -9.20
C ARG A 32 -17.11 30.81 -10.55
N CYS A 33 -16.51 29.96 -11.36
CA CYS A 33 -16.10 30.26 -12.73
C CYS A 33 -16.86 29.34 -13.68
N ILE A 34 -17.53 29.88 -14.69
CA ILE A 34 -18.41 29.14 -15.60
C ILE A 34 -18.10 29.55 -17.03
N THR A 35 -18.00 28.59 -17.96
CA THR A 35 -17.89 28.87 -19.39
C THR A 35 -19.27 29.02 -20.04
N ASP A 36 -19.39 29.80 -21.10
CA ASP A 36 -20.67 30.16 -21.74
C ASP A 36 -21.00 29.34 -23.01
N ASN A 37 -20.73 28.04 -23.00
CA ASN A 37 -21.04 27.15 -24.14
C ASN A 37 -22.28 26.27 -23.86
N ALA A 38 -22.68 25.43 -24.83
CA ALA A 38 -23.87 24.56 -24.71
C ALA A 38 -23.80 23.53 -23.57
N SER A 39 -22.60 23.26 -23.02
CA SER A 39 -22.35 22.41 -21.85
C SER A 39 -21.30 23.06 -20.93
N PRO A 40 -21.69 24.09 -20.15
CA PRO A 40 -20.75 24.89 -19.36
C PRO A 40 -19.82 24.07 -18.47
N LEU A 41 -18.52 24.30 -18.59
CA LEU A 41 -17.54 23.85 -17.61
C LEU A 41 -17.57 24.82 -16.43
N GLU A 42 -17.62 24.26 -15.24
CA GLU A 42 -17.79 25.01 -14.01
C GLU A 42 -16.74 24.59 -12.98
N PHE A 43 -16.09 25.58 -12.37
CA PHE A 43 -15.18 25.41 -11.24
C PHE A 43 -15.76 26.16 -10.04
N LEU A 44 -15.96 25.45 -8.93
CA LEU A 44 -16.42 26.01 -7.66
C LEU A 44 -15.40 25.79 -6.54
N VAL A 45 -15.33 26.77 -5.64
CA VAL A 45 -14.77 26.62 -4.30
C VAL A 45 -15.86 27.02 -3.31
N GLU A 46 -16.20 26.13 -2.39
CA GLU A 46 -17.24 26.31 -1.38
C GLU A 46 -16.63 26.19 0.02
N LEU A 47 -17.10 27.02 0.96
CA LEU A 47 -16.58 27.11 2.31
C LEU A 47 -17.69 26.86 3.33
N ASN A 48 -17.39 26.15 4.41
CA ASN A 48 -18.29 26.02 5.55
C ASN A 48 -18.16 27.20 6.52
N ALA A 49 -19.28 27.69 7.03
CA ALA A 49 -19.35 28.75 8.03
C ALA A 49 -19.51 28.26 9.49
N GLY A 50 -19.17 27.00 9.81
CA GLY A 50 -19.20 26.49 11.18
C GLY A 50 -18.12 27.11 12.09
N SER A 51 -18.49 27.61 13.26
CA SER A 51 -17.58 28.27 14.21
C SER A 51 -16.85 27.25 15.10
N ASN A 52 -15.52 27.09 14.98
CA ASN A 52 -14.63 26.62 16.06
C ASN A 52 -13.14 26.76 15.70
N ALA A 53 -12.30 27.15 16.68
CA ALA A 53 -10.90 27.51 16.52
C ALA A 53 -10.01 26.96 17.67
N THR A 54 -9.15 25.93 17.47
CA THR A 54 -7.77 25.70 18.06
C THR A 54 -6.92 24.60 17.30
N SER A 55 -5.57 24.62 17.30
CA SER A 55 -4.59 24.08 16.26
C SER A 55 -4.85 24.44 14.77
N THR A 56 -5.00 25.72 14.47
CA THR A 56 -6.32 26.29 14.10
C THR A 56 -6.27 27.41 13.10
N ASN A 57 -5.08 27.95 12.85
CA ASN A 57 -4.84 28.89 11.75
C ASN A 57 -4.17 28.14 10.61
N ALA A 58 -4.85 27.11 10.08
CA ALA A 58 -4.41 26.39 8.89
C ALA A 58 -5.45 26.59 7.79
N THR A 59 -4.99 27.04 6.61
CA THR A 59 -5.82 27.02 5.41
C THR A 59 -5.96 25.56 4.97
N TRP A 60 -7.17 25.03 5.01
CA TRP A 60 -7.46 23.66 4.61
C TRP A 60 -8.41 23.68 3.40
N ILE A 61 -8.20 22.74 2.47
CA ILE A 61 -9.09 22.53 1.31
C ILE A 61 -9.87 21.25 1.61
N GLY A 62 -11.17 21.37 1.85
CA GLY A 62 -12.00 20.21 2.14
C GLY A 62 -13.45 20.54 2.41
N ASN A 63 -14.16 19.54 2.91
CA ASN A 63 -15.57 19.58 3.21
C ASN A 63 -15.78 19.36 4.73
N VAL A 64 -16.76 20.01 5.34
CA VAL A 64 -17.10 19.95 6.78
C VAL A 64 -18.24 19.02 7.15
N SER A 65 -18.98 18.53 6.16
CA SER A 65 -20.10 17.62 6.38
C SER A 65 -19.59 16.23 6.15
N ASN A 66 -20.44 15.25 6.48
CA ASN A 66 -20.15 13.86 6.22
C ASN A 66 -20.31 13.50 4.73
N ASN A 67 -19.58 14.22 3.87
CA ASN A 67 -19.51 14.03 2.43
C ASN A 67 -18.05 14.02 1.99
N ASP A 68 -17.74 13.20 0.99
CA ASP A 68 -16.39 13.04 0.48
C ASP A 68 -15.89 14.33 -0.21
N LEU A 69 -14.59 14.59 -0.15
CA LEU A 69 -13.93 15.57 -1.00
C LEU A 69 -13.49 14.89 -2.30
N ARG A 70 -13.99 15.36 -3.45
CA ARG A 70 -13.75 14.73 -4.76
C ARG A 70 -13.06 15.67 -5.73
N PHE A 71 -12.07 15.14 -6.44
CA PHE A 71 -11.40 15.78 -7.57
C PHE A 71 -11.79 15.03 -8.83
N GLY A 72 -12.40 15.73 -9.79
CA GLY A 72 -12.94 15.13 -11.00
C GLY A 72 -12.33 15.64 -12.29
N VAL A 73 -12.30 14.79 -13.32
CA VAL A 73 -11.96 15.13 -14.71
C VAL A 73 -12.87 14.34 -15.63
N ASN A 74 -13.43 15.00 -16.65
CA ASN A 74 -14.37 14.40 -17.61
C ASN A 74 -15.60 13.78 -16.92
N ASN A 75 -16.28 14.56 -16.07
CA ASN A 75 -17.48 14.14 -15.32
C ASN A 75 -17.31 12.85 -14.48
N ALA A 76 -16.09 12.56 -14.01
CA ALA A 76 -15.78 11.39 -13.21
C ALA A 76 -14.84 11.75 -12.06
N THR A 77 -15.03 11.14 -10.89
CA THR A 77 -14.12 11.29 -9.75
C THR A 77 -12.82 10.53 -10.02
N ARG A 78 -11.69 11.22 -9.88
CA ARG A 78 -10.33 10.68 -10.10
C ARG A 78 -9.57 10.55 -8.80
N MET A 79 -9.79 11.44 -7.85
CA MET A 79 -9.27 11.35 -6.50
C MET A 79 -10.38 11.70 -5.51
N ILE A 80 -10.44 10.97 -4.41
CA ILE A 80 -11.45 11.12 -3.37
C ILE A 80 -10.78 11.05 -2.01
N LEU A 81 -11.10 11.96 -1.10
CA LEU A 81 -10.87 11.77 0.33
C LEU A 81 -12.24 11.51 0.94
N ASP A 82 -12.48 10.27 1.36
CA ASP A 82 -13.78 9.88 1.88
C ASP A 82 -14.00 10.39 3.31
N THR A 83 -15.24 10.29 3.77
CA THR A 83 -15.66 10.67 5.13
C THR A 83 -14.89 9.99 6.27
N ASN A 84 -14.26 8.84 6.01
CA ASN A 84 -13.43 8.12 6.99
C ASN A 84 -11.95 8.53 6.93
N GLY A 85 -11.62 9.56 6.14
CA GLY A 85 -10.25 10.04 5.97
C GLY A 85 -9.40 9.18 5.05
N ARG A 86 -10.01 8.37 4.19
CA ARG A 86 -9.30 7.49 3.24
C ARG A 86 -9.15 8.16 1.88
N LEU A 87 -7.92 8.23 1.40
CA LEU A 87 -7.57 8.77 0.08
C LEU A 87 -7.71 7.68 -1.00
N GLY A 88 -8.72 7.78 -1.85
CA GLY A 88 -8.88 6.98 -3.05
C GLY A 88 -8.35 7.69 -4.31
N ILE A 89 -7.67 6.96 -5.20
CA ILE A 89 -7.32 7.42 -6.54
C ILE A 89 -7.86 6.39 -7.53
N GLY A 90 -8.71 6.79 -8.49
CA GLY A 90 -9.33 5.87 -9.45
C GLY A 90 -10.39 4.92 -8.87
N THR A 91 -10.88 5.19 -7.65
CA THR A 91 -11.99 4.49 -6.99
C THR A 91 -12.87 5.50 -6.26
N ASN A 92 -14.16 5.18 -6.16
CA ASN A 92 -15.12 5.96 -5.35
C ASN A 92 -15.36 5.34 -3.96
N SER A 93 -14.80 4.16 -3.71
CA SER A 93 -14.98 3.41 -2.46
C SER A 93 -13.62 2.93 -1.96
N PRO A 94 -12.77 3.82 -1.42
CA PRO A 94 -11.50 3.42 -0.84
C PRO A 94 -11.74 2.43 0.31
N VAL A 95 -10.95 1.37 0.42
CA VAL A 95 -11.08 0.37 1.51
C VAL A 95 -9.91 0.43 2.50
N ALA A 96 -8.93 1.28 2.22
CA ALA A 96 -7.74 1.54 3.03
C ALA A 96 -7.43 3.04 3.04
N LEU A 97 -6.63 3.53 3.99
CA LEU A 97 -6.24 4.95 4.12
C LEU A 97 -5.67 5.53 2.83
N LEU A 98 -5.01 4.70 2.02
CA LEU A 98 -4.67 5.00 0.64
C LEU A 98 -5.13 3.82 -0.24
N HIS A 99 -6.08 4.05 -1.16
CA HIS A 99 -6.57 3.06 -2.12
C HIS A 99 -6.42 3.60 -3.54
N VAL A 100 -5.40 3.13 -4.26
CA VAL A 100 -5.23 3.42 -5.70
C VAL A 100 -5.84 2.27 -6.50
N SER A 101 -6.93 2.55 -7.20
CA SER A 101 -7.64 1.62 -8.08
C SER A 101 -7.30 1.92 -9.52
N GLY A 102 -6.92 0.88 -10.24
CA GLY A 102 -6.38 0.95 -11.60
C GLY A 102 -4.90 0.63 -11.63
N SER A 103 -4.42 0.34 -12.84
CA SER A 103 -3.02 0.06 -13.11
C SER A 103 -2.39 1.28 -13.78
N ASN A 104 -1.17 1.66 -13.39
CA ASN A 104 -0.30 2.35 -14.34
C ASN A 104 0.08 1.31 -15.39
N THR A 105 -0.67 1.28 -16.49
CA THR A 105 -0.43 0.32 -17.57
C THR A 105 0.82 0.74 -18.31
N TYR A 106 1.99 0.24 -17.92
CA TYR A 106 3.11 0.17 -18.84
C TYR A 106 2.92 -1.10 -19.66
N THR A 107 2.58 -0.98 -20.93
CA THR A 107 2.65 -2.13 -21.82
C THR A 107 4.12 -2.39 -22.09
N VAL A 108 4.64 -3.44 -21.45
CA VAL A 108 5.98 -3.96 -21.73
C VAL A 108 5.82 -5.02 -22.80
N ILE A 109 6.25 -4.71 -24.02
CA ILE A 109 6.28 -5.69 -25.12
C ILE A 109 7.74 -6.13 -25.28
N PRO A 110 8.08 -7.39 -24.94
CA PRO A 110 9.36 -7.95 -25.32
C PRO A 110 9.37 -8.14 -26.85
N ILE A 111 10.32 -7.49 -27.53
CA ILE A 111 10.61 -7.75 -28.95
C ILE A 111 12.11 -8.03 -29.05
N GLY A 112 12.48 -9.32 -28.99
CA GLY A 112 13.87 -9.75 -29.02
C GLY A 112 14.64 -9.34 -27.75
N THR A 113 15.84 -8.79 -27.92
CA THR A 113 16.76 -8.38 -26.83
C THR A 113 16.42 -7.02 -26.19
N ASN A 114 15.43 -6.31 -26.72
CA ASN A 114 15.04 -4.98 -26.24
C ASN A 114 13.72 -5.02 -25.48
N THR A 115 13.66 -4.23 -24.40
CA THR A 115 12.41 -3.95 -23.70
C THR A 115 11.95 -2.54 -24.05
N TYR A 116 10.80 -2.44 -24.68
CA TYR A 116 10.20 -1.15 -25.00
C TYR A 116 9.22 -0.76 -23.88
N LYS A 117 9.41 0.42 -23.29
CA LYS A 117 8.41 1.01 -22.38
C LYS A 117 7.47 1.88 -23.19
N TYR A 118 6.20 1.51 -23.24
CA TYR A 118 5.15 2.41 -23.72
C TYR A 118 4.68 3.30 -22.57
N ASN A 119 4.95 4.60 -22.67
CA ASN A 119 4.37 5.59 -21.79
C ASN A 119 2.99 5.98 -22.31
N VAL A 120 1.93 5.45 -21.69
CA VAL A 120 0.53 5.66 -22.10
C VAL A 120 0.09 7.12 -21.90
N SER A 121 0.67 7.86 -20.95
CA SER A 121 0.29 9.25 -20.72
C SER A 121 0.87 10.20 -21.77
N ASN A 122 2.02 9.86 -22.35
CA ASN A 122 2.75 10.73 -23.27
C ASN A 122 2.84 10.17 -24.69
N ASN A 123 2.20 9.03 -24.97
CA ASN A 123 2.26 8.29 -26.24
C ASN A 123 3.69 8.16 -26.81
N THR A 124 4.68 7.95 -25.93
CA THR A 124 6.09 7.86 -26.29
C THR A 124 6.65 6.48 -25.98
N TRP A 125 7.44 5.96 -26.92
CA TRP A 125 8.17 4.71 -26.76
C TRP A 125 9.63 5.02 -26.40
N THR A 126 10.08 4.54 -25.26
CA THR A 126 11.49 4.65 -24.86
C THR A 126 12.14 3.27 -24.88
N ASN A 127 13.21 3.13 -25.66
CA ASN A 127 14.06 1.94 -25.63
C ASN A 127 14.95 2.02 -24.39
N ASN A 128 14.69 1.15 -23.43
CA ASN A 128 15.60 0.94 -22.32
C ASN A 128 16.33 -0.36 -22.59
N GLY A 129 17.61 -0.25 -22.98
CA GLY A 129 18.51 -1.38 -23.16
C GLY A 129 18.42 -2.34 -21.97
N GLY A 130 18.41 -3.64 -22.28
CA GLY A 130 18.00 -4.72 -21.40
C GLY A 130 18.60 -4.68 -19.99
N GLY A 131 17.72 -4.55 -19.00
CA GLY A 131 18.03 -4.69 -17.59
C GLY A 131 16.75 -4.71 -16.75
N PRO A 132 16.76 -5.37 -15.58
CA PRO A 132 15.65 -5.29 -14.64
C PRO A 132 15.48 -3.82 -14.22
N PHE A 133 14.28 -3.27 -14.37
CA PHE A 133 13.95 -1.95 -13.83
C PHE A 133 13.36 -2.14 -12.43
N SER A 134 13.82 -1.33 -11.47
CA SER A 134 13.33 -1.34 -10.09
C SER A 134 12.81 0.04 -9.71
N PHE A 135 11.66 0.07 -9.07
CA PHE A 135 11.18 1.24 -8.34
C PHE A 135 10.61 0.75 -7.01
N SER A 136 10.87 1.50 -5.95
CA SER A 136 10.41 1.14 -4.61
C SER A 136 8.91 1.37 -4.50
N ILE A 137 8.17 0.33 -4.14
CA ILE A 137 6.75 0.42 -3.78
C ILE A 137 6.63 -0.10 -2.34
N SER A 138 6.03 0.68 -1.46
CA SER A 138 5.51 0.17 -0.19
C SER A 138 4.04 -0.17 -0.39
N ALA A 139 3.66 -1.43 -0.21
CA ALA A 139 2.29 -1.90 -0.39
C ALA A 139 1.89 -2.82 0.77
N PHE A 140 0.66 -2.66 1.25
CA PHE A 140 0.02 -3.56 2.20
C PHE A 140 -1.11 -4.29 1.47
N PHE A 141 -1.06 -5.61 1.44
CA PHE A 141 -2.06 -6.45 0.77
C PHE A 141 -2.91 -7.14 1.84
N SER A 142 -4.22 -6.88 1.84
CA SER A 142 -5.19 -7.54 2.74
C SER A 142 -5.70 -8.89 2.19
N SER A 143 -5.18 -9.33 1.05
CA SER A 143 -5.57 -10.57 0.37
C SER A 143 -4.38 -11.15 -0.42
N ASN A 144 -4.63 -12.22 -1.16
CA ASN A 144 -3.63 -12.98 -1.91
C ASN A 144 -2.91 -12.11 -2.96
N ILE A 145 -1.59 -12.34 -3.08
CA ILE A 145 -0.78 -11.80 -4.17
C ILE A 145 -0.66 -12.88 -5.25
N TYR A 146 -1.27 -12.67 -6.42
CA TYR A 146 -1.08 -13.55 -7.57
C TYR A 146 0.15 -13.13 -8.38
N VAL A 147 1.14 -14.02 -8.51
CA VAL A 147 2.40 -13.75 -9.22
C VAL A 147 2.56 -14.75 -10.35
N GLY A 148 2.50 -14.30 -11.60
CA GLY A 148 2.60 -15.16 -12.79
C GLY A 148 4.00 -15.72 -13.08
N ALA A 149 5.03 -15.25 -12.38
CA ALA A 149 6.42 -15.71 -12.54
C ALA A 149 7.07 -16.01 -11.17
N SER A 150 7.75 -15.03 -10.57
CA SER A 150 8.47 -15.24 -9.30
C SER A 150 8.59 -13.95 -8.48
N VAL A 151 8.68 -14.12 -7.16
CA VAL A 151 9.04 -13.06 -6.22
C VAL A 151 10.52 -13.24 -5.86
N TYR A 152 11.34 -12.22 -6.13
CA TYR A 152 12.76 -12.24 -5.82
C TYR A 152 13.04 -11.34 -4.61
N THR A 153 13.75 -11.89 -3.62
CA THR A 153 14.32 -11.13 -2.50
C THR A 153 15.82 -10.97 -2.69
N SER A 154 16.33 -9.73 -2.62
CA SER A 154 17.75 -9.45 -2.81
C SER A 154 18.59 -10.12 -1.71
N SER A 155 19.57 -10.93 -2.12
CA SER A 155 20.43 -11.68 -1.18
C SER A 155 21.94 -11.49 -1.44
N ASP A 156 22.32 -10.45 -2.19
CA ASP A 156 23.71 -10.16 -2.58
C ASP A 156 24.63 -9.96 -1.37
N ARG A 157 25.80 -10.60 -1.37
CA ARG A 157 26.80 -10.51 -0.30
C ARG A 157 27.26 -9.06 -0.05
N ARG A 158 27.33 -8.24 -1.10
CA ARG A 158 27.75 -6.83 -1.02
C ARG A 158 26.77 -5.95 -0.24
N LEU A 159 25.53 -6.41 -0.09
CA LEU A 159 24.48 -5.72 0.66
C LEU A 159 24.38 -6.21 2.11
N LYS A 160 25.24 -7.13 2.55
CA LYS A 160 25.18 -7.78 3.86
C LYS A 160 26.42 -7.50 4.69
N LYS A 161 26.24 -7.40 6.01
CA LYS A 161 27.30 -7.27 7.02
C LYS A 161 27.11 -8.31 8.12
N ASN A 162 28.16 -8.62 8.89
CA ASN A 162 28.12 -9.55 10.03
C ASN A 162 27.61 -10.97 9.69
N ILE A 163 28.03 -11.53 8.56
CA ILE A 163 27.60 -12.85 8.08
C ILE A 163 28.25 -13.94 8.96
N LYS A 164 27.42 -14.71 9.68
CA LYS A 164 27.84 -15.84 10.51
C LYS A 164 27.07 -17.12 10.12
N PRO A 165 27.65 -18.32 10.26
CA PRO A 165 26.90 -19.57 10.14
C PRO A 165 25.75 -19.63 11.15
N ILE A 166 24.65 -20.25 10.75
CA ILE A 166 23.52 -20.53 11.65
C ILE A 166 23.80 -21.90 12.27
N GLU A 167 23.99 -21.92 13.60
CA GLU A 167 24.01 -23.15 14.37
C GLU A 167 22.62 -23.38 14.95
N LEU A 168 21.95 -24.43 14.50
CA LEU A 168 20.61 -24.75 14.95
C LEU A 168 20.57 -26.19 15.46
N SER A 169 20.07 -26.38 16.68
CA SER A 169 19.76 -27.71 17.20
C SER A 169 18.48 -28.24 16.55
N LEU A 170 18.44 -29.55 16.29
CA LEU A 170 17.26 -30.23 15.77
C LEU A 170 16.09 -30.21 16.77
N ASP A 171 16.36 -29.95 18.05
CA ASP A 171 15.34 -29.87 19.11
C ASP A 171 14.35 -28.72 18.87
N HIS A 172 14.80 -27.61 18.28
CA HIS A 172 13.90 -26.51 17.90
C HIS A 172 12.90 -26.93 16.83
N TYR A 173 13.33 -27.77 15.89
CA TYR A 173 12.48 -28.28 14.83
C TYR A 173 11.42 -29.25 15.32
N GLN A 174 11.74 -30.06 16.33
CA GLN A 174 10.78 -30.98 16.94
C GLN A 174 9.66 -30.27 17.69
N LYS A 175 9.89 -29.03 18.15
CA LYS A 175 8.89 -28.20 18.82
C LYS A 175 7.95 -27.49 17.86
N LEU A 176 8.31 -27.38 16.57
CA LEU A 176 7.41 -26.82 15.57
C LEU A 176 6.24 -27.79 15.36
N ASN A 177 5.03 -27.26 15.40
CA ASN A 177 3.81 -28.03 15.22
C ASN A 177 3.06 -27.54 13.96
N PRO A 178 3.31 -28.13 12.78
CA PRO A 178 2.52 -27.86 11.58
C PRO A 178 1.06 -28.26 11.79
N VAL A 179 0.15 -27.35 11.48
CA VAL A 179 -1.30 -27.55 11.64
C VAL A 179 -2.03 -27.33 10.33
N SER A 180 -3.17 -28.02 10.20
CA SER A 180 -4.21 -27.66 9.24
C SER A 180 -5.23 -26.76 9.95
N TYR A 181 -5.61 -25.66 9.32
CA TYR A 181 -6.54 -24.70 9.90
C TYR A 181 -7.44 -24.06 8.85
N ASN A 182 -8.49 -23.44 9.34
CA ASN A 182 -9.40 -22.60 8.57
C ASN A 182 -9.35 -21.20 9.17
N TYR A 183 -9.44 -20.16 8.33
CA TYR A 183 -9.68 -18.83 8.85
C TYR A 183 -11.11 -18.75 9.39
N LYS A 184 -11.36 -17.92 10.41
CA LYS A 184 -12.70 -17.76 11.00
C LYS A 184 -13.77 -17.36 9.96
N ILE A 185 -13.35 -16.74 8.86
CA ILE A 185 -14.20 -16.26 7.77
C ILE A 185 -14.18 -17.15 6.51
N ASP A 186 -13.36 -18.21 6.47
CA ASP A 186 -13.13 -19.04 5.29
C ASP A 186 -13.02 -20.53 5.67
N SER A 187 -13.86 -21.37 5.06
CA SER A 187 -13.87 -22.83 5.25
C SER A 187 -12.83 -23.58 4.41
N THR A 188 -12.00 -22.88 3.64
CA THR A 188 -10.91 -23.51 2.88
C THR A 188 -9.77 -23.90 3.82
N ALA A 189 -9.45 -25.19 3.89
CA ALA A 189 -8.34 -25.67 4.70
C ALA A 189 -7.01 -25.12 4.17
N LYS A 190 -6.17 -24.65 5.09
CA LYS A 190 -4.82 -24.16 4.85
C LYS A 190 -3.84 -24.92 5.75
N LEU A 191 -2.60 -25.02 5.31
CA LEU A 191 -1.50 -25.58 6.10
C LEU A 191 -0.59 -24.45 6.57
N GLY A 192 -0.08 -24.56 7.78
CA GLY A 192 0.89 -23.59 8.30
C GLY A 192 1.27 -23.86 9.74
N LEU A 193 1.79 -22.83 10.38
CA LEU A 193 2.17 -22.81 11.78
C LEU A 193 1.34 -21.75 12.51
N ILE A 194 1.09 -21.97 13.80
CA ILE A 194 0.52 -20.95 14.67
C ILE A 194 1.64 -20.03 15.13
N ALA A 195 1.49 -18.72 14.91
CA ALA A 195 2.53 -17.73 15.18
C ALA A 195 2.89 -17.66 16.67
N GLN A 196 1.88 -17.69 17.53
CA GLN A 196 2.01 -17.69 18.99
C GLN A 196 2.82 -18.90 19.48
N ASP A 197 2.50 -20.10 18.99
CA ASP A 197 3.21 -21.32 19.35
C ASP A 197 4.66 -21.32 18.82
N THR A 198 4.85 -20.78 17.63
CA THR A 198 6.17 -20.76 16.98
C THR A 198 7.13 -19.80 17.68
N LEU A 199 6.66 -18.62 18.06
CA LEU A 199 7.47 -17.60 18.76
C LEU A 199 7.91 -18.07 20.15
N LYS A 200 7.00 -18.65 20.94
CA LYS A 200 7.33 -19.22 22.27
C LYS A 200 8.43 -20.26 22.22
N ASN A 201 8.57 -20.97 21.11
CA ASN A 201 9.53 -22.05 20.93
C ASN A 201 10.89 -21.58 20.38
N LEU A 202 10.96 -20.41 19.75
CA LEU A 202 12.15 -19.90 19.05
C LEU A 202 12.87 -18.77 19.80
N GLU A 203 12.17 -17.97 20.58
CA GLU A 203 12.75 -16.96 21.48
C GLU A 203 11.97 -16.93 22.80
N LYS A 204 12.64 -16.62 23.92
CA LYS A 204 11.93 -16.23 25.14
C LYS A 204 11.33 -14.85 24.90
N VAL A 205 10.18 -14.80 24.24
CA VAL A 205 9.40 -13.58 24.06
C VAL A 205 8.50 -13.45 25.29
N ASP A 206 8.62 -12.33 26.00
CA ASP A 206 7.74 -11.98 27.12
C ASP A 206 6.27 -12.04 26.66
N GLU A 207 5.45 -12.76 27.43
CA GLU A 207 4.11 -13.24 27.07
C GLU A 207 3.01 -12.16 27.09
N ASP A 208 3.25 -10.98 26.54
CA ASP A 208 2.19 -9.98 26.43
C ASP A 208 1.54 -10.08 25.04
N ASP A 209 0.53 -10.96 24.93
CA ASP A 209 -0.43 -10.98 23.82
C ASP A 209 -1.17 -9.63 23.82
N VAL A 210 -0.66 -8.67 23.07
CA VAL A 210 -1.23 -7.31 23.03
C VAL A 210 -2.52 -7.37 22.22
N GLU A 211 -3.66 -7.25 22.91
CA GLU A 211 -4.99 -7.23 22.33
C GLU A 211 -5.07 -6.21 21.17
N GLY A 212 -5.36 -6.70 19.96
CA GLY A 212 -5.49 -5.88 18.75
C GLY A 212 -4.34 -5.98 17.74
N PHE A 213 -3.24 -6.69 18.05
CA PHE A 213 -2.13 -6.90 17.11
C PHE A 213 -2.08 -8.33 16.56
N GLN A 214 -1.85 -8.45 15.25
CA GLN A 214 -1.71 -9.75 14.57
C GLN A 214 -0.25 -10.19 14.55
N TYR A 215 0.03 -11.37 15.12
CA TYR A 215 1.32 -12.04 14.95
C TYR A 215 1.42 -12.70 13.57
N ASN A 216 2.60 -12.62 12.97
CA ASN A 216 2.89 -13.17 11.65
C ASN A 216 4.15 -14.03 11.69
N ILE A 217 4.25 -15.00 10.78
CA ILE A 217 5.45 -15.82 10.58
C ILE A 217 6.09 -15.44 9.24
N ASP A 218 7.40 -15.19 9.25
CA ASP A 218 8.18 -15.06 8.03
C ASP A 218 8.56 -16.43 7.47
N TYR A 219 7.71 -16.95 6.58
CA TYR A 219 7.95 -18.23 5.92
C TYR A 219 9.18 -18.24 5.01
N ASN A 220 9.68 -17.08 4.54
CA ASN A 220 10.93 -17.03 3.77
C ASN A 220 12.14 -17.34 4.65
N GLN A 221 12.15 -16.85 5.90
CA GLN A 221 13.19 -17.19 6.86
C GLN A 221 13.09 -18.65 7.31
N LEU A 222 11.87 -19.18 7.49
CA LEU A 222 11.67 -20.59 7.83
C LEU A 222 12.25 -21.52 6.75
N ALA A 223 12.15 -21.15 5.46
CA ALA A 223 12.77 -21.92 4.38
C ALA A 223 14.30 -22.00 4.51
N VAL A 224 14.96 -20.93 4.96
CA VAL A 224 16.42 -20.92 5.21
C VAL A 224 16.77 -21.82 6.38
N LEU A 225 16.01 -21.74 7.49
CA LEU A 225 16.20 -22.62 8.63
C LEU A 225 16.02 -24.10 8.22
N ASN A 226 15.05 -24.40 7.33
CA ASN A 226 14.80 -25.78 6.88
C ASN A 226 16.01 -26.35 6.15
N CYS A 227 16.72 -25.52 5.38
CA CYS A 227 17.97 -25.89 4.73
C CYS A 227 19.06 -26.26 5.76
N VAL A 228 19.15 -25.52 6.88
CA VAL A 228 20.08 -25.84 7.97
C VAL A 228 19.71 -27.18 8.62
N ALA A 229 18.43 -27.41 8.88
CA ALA A 229 17.94 -28.67 9.45
C ALA A 229 18.27 -29.88 8.56
N ILE A 230 18.02 -29.75 7.25
CA ILE A 230 18.32 -30.81 6.27
C ILE A 230 19.81 -31.12 6.27
N LYS A 231 20.69 -30.12 6.30
CA LYS A 231 22.14 -30.32 6.40
C LYS A 231 22.55 -31.05 7.68
N ALA A 232 21.93 -30.70 8.82
CA ALA A 232 22.18 -31.37 10.09
C ALA A 232 21.71 -32.83 10.07
N LEU A 233 20.56 -33.12 9.44
CA LEU A 233 20.05 -34.49 9.27
C LEU A 233 20.94 -35.32 8.37
N ILE A 234 21.39 -34.78 7.22
CA ILE A 234 22.31 -35.47 6.30
C ILE A 234 23.60 -35.86 7.04
N LYS A 235 24.20 -34.92 7.78
CA LYS A 235 25.40 -35.20 8.58
C LYS A 235 25.18 -36.34 9.58
N LYS A 236 24.03 -36.34 10.27
CA LYS A 236 23.71 -37.39 11.25
C LYS A 236 23.50 -38.75 10.59
N ILE A 237 22.94 -38.79 9.37
CA ILE A 237 22.79 -40.02 8.59
C ILE A 237 24.16 -40.57 8.22
N GLU A 238 25.06 -39.74 7.66
CA GLU A 238 26.42 -40.14 7.30
C GLU A 238 27.20 -40.68 8.53
N GLU A 239 27.06 -40.04 9.69
CA GLU A 239 27.66 -40.50 10.95
C GLU A 239 27.11 -41.87 11.41
N LEU A 240 25.80 -42.12 11.20
CA LEU A 240 25.17 -43.39 11.54
C LEU A 240 25.57 -44.52 10.57
N GLU A 241 25.63 -44.22 9.27
CA GLU A 241 26.08 -45.15 8.24
C GLU A 241 27.53 -45.56 8.47
N ALA A 242 28.42 -44.60 8.78
CA ALA A 242 29.82 -44.87 9.10
C ALA A 242 29.96 -45.79 10.33
N LYS A 243 29.15 -45.59 11.37
CA LYS A 243 29.13 -46.46 12.56
C LYS A 243 28.65 -47.87 12.22
N LEU A 244 27.62 -47.99 11.38
CA LEU A 244 27.10 -49.29 10.97
C LEU A 244 28.14 -50.06 10.14
N SER A 245 28.87 -49.39 9.25
CA SER A 245 29.96 -50.00 8.49
C SER A 245 31.15 -50.45 9.34
N GLN A 246 31.31 -49.95 10.57
CA GLN A 246 32.33 -50.42 11.52
C GLN A 246 31.86 -51.62 12.35
N LEU A 247 30.56 -51.94 12.33
CA LEU A 247 29.92 -53.03 13.06
C LEU A 247 29.74 -54.31 12.23
N ILE A 248 29.97 -54.24 10.91
CA ILE A 248 29.90 -55.35 9.94
C ILE A 248 31.32 -55.71 9.53
#